data_AF-A0A7X5V9U0-F1
#
_entry.id   AF-A0A7X5V9U0-F1
#
_cell.length_a   1.000
_cell.length_b   1.000
_cell.length_c   1.000
_cell.angle_alpha   90.00
_cell.angle_beta   90.00
_cell.angle_gamma   90.00
#
_symmetry.space_group_name_H-M   'P 1'
#
loop_
_entity.id
_entity.type
_entity.pdbx_description
1 polymer ?
#
loop_
_entity_poly.entity_id
_entity_poly.type
_entity_poly.pdbx_seq_one_letter_code
_entity_poly.pdbx_strand_id
1 'polypeptide(L)'
;MAAFAGKNYKCSTDEAYQICSSGLRSIQVLIGKHPRPPVISLQAAGPATESTTRLAEFAPEALELAHVNPRDQITDWLKQQLSKPAAKTTVGDWNVEFSTEVDTEAPGAILTLTDKLCKANCGAE
;
A
#
# COMPACT_ATOMS: atom_id res chain seq x y z
N MET A 1 -10.05 11.24 4.45
CA MET A 1 -10.05 10.69 3.06
C MET A 1 -10.08 11.70 1.89
N ALA A 2 -9.88 13.00 2.09
CA ALA A 2 -9.68 13.99 1.00
C ALA A 2 -8.22 14.05 0.47
N ALA A 3 -7.30 13.37 1.16
CA ALA A 3 -5.86 13.49 0.97
C ALA A 3 -5.38 13.01 -0.41
N PHE A 4 -5.93 11.91 -0.93
CA PHE A 4 -5.57 11.36 -2.24
C PHE A 4 -6.26 12.08 -3.41
N ALA A 5 -7.53 12.49 -3.23
CA ALA A 5 -8.30 13.19 -4.26
C ALA A 5 -7.66 14.53 -4.69
N GLY A 6 -6.91 15.19 -3.80
CA GLY A 6 -6.17 16.42 -4.10
C GLY A 6 -4.88 16.25 -4.91
N LYS A 7 -4.44 15.02 -5.19
CA LYS A 7 -3.13 14.69 -5.80
C LYS A 7 -3.23 14.04 -7.19
N ASN A 8 -4.27 14.36 -7.97
CA ASN A 8 -4.60 13.74 -9.27
C ASN A 8 -4.96 12.25 -9.22
N TYR A 9 -5.24 11.69 -8.04
CA TYR A 9 -5.78 10.35 -7.94
C TYR A 9 -7.28 10.35 -8.20
N LYS A 10 -7.74 9.43 -9.04
CA LYS A 10 -9.15 9.11 -9.19
C LYS A 10 -9.49 8.07 -8.14
N CYS A 11 -10.25 8.50 -7.13
CA CYS A 11 -10.71 7.64 -6.05
C CYS A 11 -12.12 7.15 -6.33
N SER A 12 -12.30 5.85 -6.20
CA SER A 12 -13.59 5.17 -6.19
C SER A 12 -13.73 4.43 -4.87
N THR A 13 -14.96 4.16 -4.49
CA THR A 13 -15.26 3.28 -3.35
C THR A 13 -15.83 1.98 -3.90
N ASP A 14 -15.24 0.87 -3.50
CA ASP A 14 -15.68 -0.47 -3.82
C ASP A 14 -15.96 -1.23 -2.52
N GLU A 15 -17.26 -1.46 -2.23
CA GLU A 15 -17.75 -2.08 -1.00
C GLU A 15 -17.15 -1.48 0.29
N ALA A 16 -16.07 -2.09 0.77
CA ALA A 16 -15.35 -1.79 2.01
C ALA A 16 -14.00 -1.09 1.78
N TYR A 17 -13.61 -0.85 0.53
CA TYR A 17 -12.31 -0.28 0.16
C TYR A 17 -12.47 1.03 -0.59
N GLN A 18 -11.65 2.01 -0.25
CA GLN A 18 -11.40 3.14 -1.13
C GLN A 18 -10.19 2.83 -2.00
N ILE A 19 -10.38 2.88 -3.31
CA ILE A 19 -9.37 2.61 -4.31
C ILE A 19 -9.05 3.93 -5.02
N CYS A 20 -7.87 4.46 -4.81
CA CYS A 20 -7.35 5.66 -5.45
C CYS A 20 -6.29 5.29 -6.48
N SER A 21 -6.49 5.61 -7.75
CA SER A 21 -5.55 5.28 -8.83
C SER A 21 -5.07 6.52 -9.59
N SER A 22 -3.81 6.48 -10.04
CA SER A 22 -3.17 7.51 -10.87
C SER A 22 -2.15 6.86 -11.80
N GLY A 23 -2.51 6.73 -13.08
CA GLY A 23 -1.71 6.04 -14.08
C GLY A 23 -1.45 4.57 -13.70
N LEU A 24 -0.18 4.20 -13.56
CA LEU A 24 0.25 2.84 -13.18
C LEU A 24 0.31 2.60 -11.67
N ARG A 25 -0.24 3.51 -10.86
CA ARG A 25 -0.20 3.44 -9.39
C ARG A 25 -1.61 3.34 -8.85
N SER A 26 -1.82 2.48 -7.86
CA SER A 26 -3.08 2.40 -7.13
C SER A 26 -2.84 2.21 -5.64
N ILE A 27 -3.80 2.70 -4.85
CA ILE A 27 -3.79 2.68 -3.40
C ILE A 27 -5.16 2.18 -2.99
N GLN A 28 -5.20 1.12 -2.20
CA GLN A 28 -6.41 0.58 -1.63
C GLN A 28 -6.35 0.74 -0.12
N VAL A 29 -7.37 1.32 0.47
CA VAL A 29 -7.47 1.52 1.91
C VAL A 29 -8.78 0.90 2.37
N LEU A 30 -8.74 0.07 3.41
CA LEU A 30 -9.94 -0.44 4.07
C LEU A 30 -10.65 0.71 4.79
N ILE A 31 -11.93 0.94 4.49
CA ILE A 31 -12.72 2.08 4.95
C ILE A 31 -13.99 1.62 5.66
N GLY A 32 -14.50 2.43 6.60
CA GLY A 32 -15.63 2.05 7.44
C GLY A 32 -15.20 1.20 8.64
N LYS A 33 -16.17 0.71 9.42
CA LYS A 33 -15.88 -0.09 10.62
C LYS A 33 -15.81 -1.57 10.27
N HIS A 34 -14.63 -2.16 10.40
CA HIS A 34 -14.43 -3.59 10.14
C HIS A 34 -13.95 -4.35 11.38
N PRO A 35 -14.34 -5.63 11.54
CA PRO A 35 -13.80 -6.49 12.59
C PRO A 35 -12.33 -6.87 12.34
N ARG A 36 -11.77 -6.52 11.17
CA ARG A 36 -10.37 -6.76 10.80
C ARG A 36 -9.54 -5.47 10.95
N PRO A 37 -8.23 -5.58 11.21
CA PRO A 37 -7.34 -4.42 11.24
C PRO A 37 -7.40 -3.63 9.93
N PRO A 38 -7.12 -2.32 9.96
CA PRO A 38 -7.03 -1.50 8.77
C PRO A 38 -5.88 -2.03 7.90
N VAL A 39 -6.18 -2.18 6.62
CA VAL A 39 -5.24 -2.63 5.60
C VAL A 39 -5.05 -1.53 4.58
N ILE A 40 -3.80 -1.23 4.26
CA ILE A 40 -3.40 -0.31 3.20
C ILE A 40 -2.58 -1.10 2.19
N SER A 41 -3.03 -1.15 0.95
CA SER A 41 -2.32 -1.83 -0.13
C SER A 41 -1.92 -0.81 -1.19
N LEU A 42 -0.62 -0.65 -1.39
CA LEU A 42 -0.04 0.15 -2.46
C LEU A 42 0.33 -0.77 -3.61
N GLN A 43 0.01 -0.39 -4.84
CA GLN A 43 0.29 -1.21 -6.01
C GLN A 43 0.88 -0.36 -7.13
N ALA A 44 1.78 -0.96 -7.89
CA ALA A 44 2.33 -0.43 -9.11
C ALA A 44 2.22 -1.48 -10.22
N ALA A 45 1.67 -1.10 -11.37
CA ALA A 45 1.60 -1.96 -12.54
C ALA A 45 2.90 -1.90 -13.37
N GLY A 46 3.18 -2.98 -14.09
CA GLY A 46 4.33 -3.14 -14.99
C GLY A 46 5.32 -4.22 -14.55
N PRO A 47 6.41 -4.40 -15.31
CA PRO A 47 7.44 -5.42 -15.03
C PRO A 47 7.97 -5.30 -13.60
N ALA A 48 8.21 -6.43 -12.91
CA ALA A 48 8.52 -6.46 -11.47
C ALA A 48 9.58 -5.45 -11.01
N THR A 49 10.68 -5.30 -11.73
CA THR A 49 11.72 -4.32 -11.37
C THR A 49 11.24 -2.87 -11.49
N GLU A 50 10.52 -2.54 -12.56
CA GLU A 50 9.99 -1.20 -12.79
C GLU A 50 8.84 -0.88 -11.84
N SER A 51 7.93 -1.82 -11.62
CA SER A 51 6.82 -1.66 -10.68
C SER A 51 7.33 -1.54 -9.26
N THR A 52 8.32 -2.32 -8.83
CA THR A 52 8.90 -2.18 -7.49
C THR A 52 9.64 -0.86 -7.30
N THR A 53 10.38 -0.41 -8.32
CA THR A 53 11.03 0.92 -8.28
C THR A 53 9.99 2.02 -8.13
N ARG A 54 8.94 1.98 -8.97
CA ARG A 54 7.83 2.93 -8.90
C ARG A 54 7.14 2.90 -7.54
N LEU A 55 6.90 1.71 -6.99
CA LEU A 55 6.32 1.49 -5.67
C LEU A 55 7.18 2.15 -4.58
N ALA A 56 8.50 1.96 -4.61
CA ALA A 56 9.42 2.58 -3.66
C ALA A 56 9.49 4.11 -3.78
N GLU A 57 9.30 4.67 -4.98
CA GLU A 57 9.26 6.12 -5.20
C GLU A 57 7.99 6.77 -4.64
N PHE A 58 6.82 6.13 -4.79
CA PHE A 58 5.55 6.74 -4.34
C PHE A 58 5.12 6.30 -2.92
N ALA A 59 5.67 5.20 -2.40
CA ALA A 59 5.40 4.73 -1.04
C ALA A 59 5.50 5.83 0.04
N PRO A 60 6.53 6.68 0.12
CA PRO A 60 6.62 7.67 1.20
C PRO A 60 5.46 8.66 1.19
N GLU A 61 5.03 9.14 0.01
CA GLU A 61 3.88 10.03 -0.11
C GLU A 61 2.57 9.29 0.25
N ALA A 62 2.37 8.08 -0.25
CA ALA A 62 1.16 7.32 0.03
C ALA A 62 1.02 6.95 1.52
N LEU A 63 2.12 6.56 2.17
CA LEU A 63 2.17 6.25 3.59
C LEU A 63 1.93 7.50 4.45
N GLU A 64 2.45 8.65 4.04
CA GLU A 64 2.18 9.92 4.72
C GLU A 64 0.69 10.30 4.63
N LEU A 65 0.09 10.23 3.44
CA LEU A 65 -1.33 10.50 3.23
C LEU A 65 -2.25 9.52 3.97
N ALA A 66 -1.77 8.28 4.20
CA ALA A 66 -2.46 7.27 4.99
C ALA A 66 -2.09 7.29 6.49
N HIS A 67 -1.34 8.31 6.95
CA HIS A 67 -0.92 8.48 8.34
C HIS A 67 -0.16 7.28 8.94
N VAL A 68 0.51 6.49 8.11
CA VAL A 68 1.31 5.34 8.55
C VAL A 68 2.61 5.82 9.19
N ASN A 69 2.88 5.34 10.41
CA ASN A 69 4.16 5.52 11.06
C ASN A 69 4.69 4.16 11.56
N PRO A 70 6.00 3.85 11.40
CA PRO A 70 7.07 4.74 10.93
C PRO A 70 7.37 4.60 9.41
N ARG A 71 6.84 5.53 8.58
CA ARG A 71 6.91 5.48 7.10
C ARG A 71 8.30 5.42 6.50
N ASP A 72 9.29 6.12 7.06
CA ASP A 72 10.66 6.13 6.53
C ASP A 72 11.32 4.74 6.61
N GLN A 73 11.10 4.02 7.72
CA GLN A 73 11.62 2.67 7.90
C GLN A 73 10.98 1.68 6.92
N ILE A 74 9.67 1.82 6.69
CA ILE A 74 8.93 0.99 5.72
C ILE A 74 9.44 1.25 4.31
N THR A 75 9.65 2.52 3.96
CA THR A 75 10.15 2.94 2.64
C THR A 75 11.59 2.47 2.42
N ASP A 76 12.46 2.59 3.42
CA ASP A 76 13.83 2.10 3.36
C ASP A 76 13.87 0.58 3.22
N TRP A 77 13.07 -0.13 4.02
CA TRP A 77 12.93 -1.58 3.90
C TRP A 77 12.45 -2.00 2.51
N LEU A 78 11.47 -1.32 1.93
CA LEU A 78 10.97 -1.62 0.58
C LEU A 78 12.07 -1.46 -0.48
N LYS A 79 12.91 -0.42 -0.39
CA LYS A 79 14.05 -0.23 -1.30
C LYS A 79 15.03 -1.42 -1.24
N GLN A 80 15.19 -2.04 -0.07
CA GLN A 80 16.02 -3.24 0.08
C GLN A 80 15.39 -4.50 -0.55
N GLN A 81 14.10 -4.47 -0.95
CA GLN A 81 13.40 -5.61 -1.53
C GLN A 81 13.31 -5.57 -3.08
N LEU A 82 13.93 -4.58 -3.75
CA LEU A 82 13.88 -4.39 -5.21
C LEU A 82 14.23 -5.63 -6.05
N SER A 83 15.03 -6.55 -5.51
CA SER A 83 15.47 -7.77 -6.20
C SER A 83 14.79 -9.05 -5.70
N LYS A 84 13.74 -8.94 -4.88
CA LYS A 84 13.04 -10.09 -4.31
C LYS A 84 11.64 -10.22 -4.89
N PRO A 85 11.15 -11.46 -5.10
CA PRO A 85 9.78 -11.67 -5.59
C PRO A 85 8.74 -11.46 -4.48
N ALA A 86 9.12 -11.68 -3.22
CA ALA A 86 8.30 -11.40 -2.06
C ALA A 86 9.15 -11.23 -0.81
N ALA A 87 8.67 -10.45 0.14
CA ALA A 87 9.28 -10.24 1.44
C ALA A 87 8.23 -9.84 2.46
N LYS A 88 8.47 -10.14 3.73
CA LYS A 88 7.62 -9.67 4.83
C LYS A 88 8.47 -9.22 6.00
N THR A 89 7.99 -8.22 6.72
CA THR A 89 8.63 -7.72 7.93
C THR A 89 7.59 -7.15 8.89
N THR A 90 8.04 -6.79 10.09
CA THR A 90 7.28 -5.97 11.02
C THR A 90 8.06 -4.70 11.28
N VAL A 91 7.41 -3.55 11.13
CA VAL A 91 8.01 -2.24 11.33
C VAL A 91 7.07 -1.42 12.23
N GLY A 92 7.50 -1.19 13.48
CA GLY A 92 6.62 -0.67 14.51
C GLY A 92 5.38 -1.55 14.70
N ASP A 93 4.21 -0.94 14.55
CA ASP A 93 2.91 -1.59 14.69
C ASP A 93 2.37 -2.21 13.40
N TRP A 94 3.13 -2.14 12.31
CA TRP A 94 2.67 -2.59 11.00
C TRP A 94 3.33 -3.90 10.60
N ASN A 95 2.51 -4.86 10.18
CA ASN A 95 2.96 -5.95 9.32
C ASN A 95 3.08 -5.40 7.90
N VAL A 96 4.27 -5.53 7.33
CA VAL A 96 4.56 -5.03 5.98
C VAL A 96 4.89 -6.24 5.12
N GLU A 97 4.11 -6.41 4.05
CA GLU A 97 4.24 -7.50 3.11
C GLU A 97 4.44 -6.93 1.71
N PHE A 98 5.45 -7.39 1.02
CA PHE A 98 5.80 -7.00 -0.33
C PHE A 98 5.78 -8.23 -1.23
N SER A 99 5.18 -8.11 -2.41
CA SER A 99 5.11 -9.17 -3.41
C SER A 99 5.13 -8.58 -4.81
N THR A 100 5.78 -9.25 -5.74
CA THR A 100 5.70 -8.96 -7.17
C THR A 100 4.94 -10.06 -7.89
N GLU A 101 4.00 -9.69 -8.73
CA GLU A 101 3.32 -10.59 -9.66
C GLU A 101 4.05 -10.49 -11.00
N VAL A 102 4.68 -11.60 -11.41
CA VAL A 102 5.48 -11.71 -12.65
C VAL A 102 4.84 -12.61 -13.70
N ASP A 103 3.97 -13.53 -13.28
CA ASP A 103 3.37 -14.59 -14.12
C ASP A 103 1.85 -14.42 -14.31
N THR A 104 1.34 -13.20 -14.16
CA THR A 104 -0.09 -12.89 -14.29
C THR A 104 -0.36 -12.01 -15.51
N GLU A 105 -1.62 -11.99 -15.97
CA GLU A 105 -2.08 -11.11 -17.07
C GLU A 105 -1.88 -9.60 -16.75
N ALA A 106 -1.64 -9.26 -15.48
CA ALA A 106 -1.35 -7.91 -15.01
C ALA A 106 -0.13 -7.92 -14.07
N PRO A 107 1.11 -7.92 -14.60
CA PRO A 107 2.30 -7.91 -13.77
C PRO A 107 2.39 -6.61 -12.96
N GLY A 108 2.90 -6.71 -11.74
CA GLY A 108 2.95 -5.58 -10.82
C GLY A 108 3.69 -5.88 -9.53
N ALA A 109 3.77 -4.85 -8.69
CA ALA A 109 4.34 -4.91 -7.36
C ALA A 109 3.31 -4.40 -6.36
N ILE A 110 3.18 -5.09 -5.24
CA ILE A 110 2.20 -4.81 -4.20
C ILE A 110 2.92 -4.71 -2.86
N LEU A 111 2.63 -3.65 -2.11
CA LEU A 111 3.00 -3.47 -0.71
C LEU A 111 1.73 -3.41 0.12
N THR A 112 1.51 -4.42 0.95
CA THR A 112 0.39 -4.49 1.88
C THR A 112 0.87 -4.17 3.29
N LEU A 113 0.20 -3.24 3.95
CA LEU A 113 0.42 -2.88 5.33
C LEU A 113 -0.83 -3.25 6.13
N THR A 114 -0.63 -4.03 7.18
CA THR A 114 -1.69 -4.40 8.12
C THR A 114 -1.32 -3.90 9.51
N ASP A 115 -2.17 -3.05 10.08
CA ASP A 115 -1.97 -2.57 11.44
C ASP A 115 -2.19 -3.71 12.44
N LYS A 116 -1.29 -3.88 13.41
CA LYS A 116 -1.33 -4.96 14.40
C LYS A 116 -2.03 -4.56 15.69
N LEU A 117 -2.24 -3.26 15.91
CA LEU A 117 -2.84 -2.73 17.14
C LEU A 117 -4.36 -2.83 17.09
N CYS A 118 -4.95 -2.72 15.90
CA CYS A 118 -6.38 -2.59 15.76
C CYS A 118 -7.06 -3.94 15.57
N LYS A 119 -7.68 -4.44 16.64
CA LYS A 119 -8.26 -5.80 16.70
C LYS A 119 -9.76 -5.88 16.41
N ALA A 120 -10.48 -4.75 16.39
CA ALA A 120 -11.92 -4.68 16.03
C ALA A 120 -12.40 -3.22 15.80
N ASN A 121 -13.33 -3.03 14.86
CA ASN A 121 -14.02 -1.77 14.52
C ASN A 121 -13.10 -0.64 14.01
N CYS A 122 -12.08 -1.02 13.29
CA CYS A 122 -11.05 -0.12 12.81
C CYS A 122 -11.46 0.49 11.48
N GLY A 123 -11.53 1.81 11.42
CA GLY A 123 -11.58 2.56 10.17
C GLY A 123 -10.28 3.34 10.02
N ALA A 124 -9.74 3.42 8.81
CA ALA A 124 -8.85 4.53 8.49
C ALA A 124 -9.67 5.82 8.61
N GLU A 125 -9.31 6.71 9.54
CA GLU A 125 -9.96 8.02 9.72
C GLU A 125 -9.65 8.99 8.55
#